data_AF-A0A2K8U3V9-F1
#
_entry.id   AF-A0A2K8U3V9-F1
#
_cell.length_a   1.000
_cell.length_b   1.000
_cell.length_c   1.000
_cell.angle_alpha   90.00
_cell.angle_beta   90.00
_cell.angle_gamma   90.00
#
_symmetry.space_group_name_H-M   'P 1'
#
loop_
_entity.id
_entity.type
_entity.pdbx_description
1 polymer ?
#
loop_
_entity_poly.entity_id
_entity_poly.type
_entity_poly.pdbx_seq_one_letter_code
_entity_poly.pdbx_strand_id
1 'polypeptide(L)' 'MNLAETIYTHINALPPDLQRETFDFIGFLEARYGLAPAAPRLTTQGFIERFAGSLGEDFPDDVDAADLGRDAPRESLE' A
#
# COMPACT_ATOMS: atom_id res chain seq x y z
N MET A 1 -11.78 22.97 0.95
CA MET A 1 -10.52 22.65 1.66
C MET A 1 -10.46 21.14 1.82
N ASN A 2 -9.42 20.50 1.30
CA ASN A 2 -9.20 19.07 1.51
C ASN A 2 -8.51 18.81 2.86
N LEU A 3 -8.41 17.54 3.26
CA LEU A 3 -7.82 17.16 4.55
C LEU A 3 -6.35 17.62 4.67
N ALA A 4 -5.56 17.48 3.61
CA ALA A 4 -4.15 17.88 3.60
C ALA A 4 -3.98 19.40 3.79
N GLU A 5 -4.81 20.20 3.12
CA GLU A 5 -4.85 21.66 3.27
C GLU A 5 -5.24 22.08 4.70
N THR A 6 -6.15 21.34 5.32
CA THR A 6 -6.59 21.59 6.71
C THR A 6 -5.48 21.26 7.71
N ILE A 7 -4.82 20.11 7.54
CA ILE A 7 -3.67 19.71 8.35
C ILE A 7 -2.55 20.75 8.22
N TYR A 8 -2.20 21.15 6.99
CA TYR A 8 -1.16 22.15 6.75
C TYR A 8 -1.49 23.51 7.39
N THR A 9 -2.75 23.94 7.31
CA THR A 9 -3.22 25.17 7.97
C THR A 9 -3.07 25.10 9.48
N HIS A 10 -3.41 23.96 10.09
CA HIS A 10 -3.25 23.77 11.54
C HIS A 10 -1.80 23.71 11.97
N ILE A 11 -0.92 23.08 11.20
CA ILE A 11 0.52 23.06 11.47
C ILE A 11 1.06 24.50 11.49
N ASN A 12 0.75 25.32 10.48
CA ASN A 12 1.22 26.71 10.43
C ASN A 12 0.70 27.61 11.57
N ALA A 13 -0.38 27.22 12.25
CA ALA A 13 -0.89 27.92 13.41
C ALA A 13 -0.15 27.59 14.72
N LEU A 14 0.72 26.58 14.72
CA LEU A 14 1.51 26.17 15.90
C LEU A 14 2.70 27.10 16.15
N PRO A 15 3.26 27.13 17.38
CA PRO A 15 4.56 27.74 17.66
C PRO A 15 5.69 27.12 16.80
N PRO A 16 6.75 27.88 16.47
CA PRO A 16 7.80 27.44 15.54
C PRO A 16 8.47 26.10 15.88
N ASP A 17 8.68 25.82 17.16
CA ASP A 17 9.31 24.57 17.59
C ASP A 17 8.38 23.37 17.37
N LEU A 18 7.08 23.54 17.64
CA LEU A 18 6.07 22.50 17.40
C LEU A 18 5.77 22.32 15.91
N GLN A 19 5.90 23.37 15.10
CA GLN A 19 5.84 23.24 13.64
C GLN A 19 6.94 22.32 13.14
N ARG A 20 8.18 22.57 13.58
CA ARG A 20 9.34 21.76 13.19
C ARG A 20 9.17 20.31 13.61
N GLU A 21 8.81 20.06 14.86
CA GLU A 21 8.58 18.71 15.37
C GLU A 21 7.47 17.97 14.60
N THR A 22 6.39 18.68 14.23
CA THR A 22 5.30 18.07 13.46
C THR A 22 5.74 17.70 12.04
N PHE A 23 6.51 18.56 11.36
CA PHE A 23 7.06 18.24 10.04
C PHE A 23 8.07 17.09 10.10
N ASP A 24 8.93 17.05 11.13
CA ASP A 24 9.87 15.95 11.33
C ASP A 24 9.13 14.63 11.56
N PHE A 25 8.03 14.64 12.33
CA PHE A 25 7.18 13.47 12.54
C PHE A 25 6.50 13.00 11.26
N ILE A 26 5.99 13.91 10.42
CA ILE A 26 5.43 13.56 9.11
C ILE A 26 6.49 12.91 8.23
N GLY A 27 7.69 13.49 8.15
CA GLY A 27 8.80 12.92 7.38
C GLY A 27 9.21 11.53 7.89
N PHE A 28 9.19 11.32 9.21
CA PHE A 28 9.39 9.98 9.80
C PHE A 28 8.33 8.98 9.35
N LEU A 29 7.04 9.36 9.35
CA LEU A 29 5.96 8.48 8.90
C LEU A 29 6.11 8.12 7.43
N GLU A 30 6.46 9.08 6.58
CA GLU A 30 6.69 8.87 5.15
C GLU A 30 7.83 7.89 4.89
N ALA A 31 8.95 8.06 5.59
CA ALA A 31 10.09 7.16 5.51
C ALA A 31 9.78 5.76 6.05
N ARG A 32 9.07 5.67 7.19
CA ARG A 32 8.76 4.40 7.86
C ARG A 32 7.79 3.53 7.07
N TYR A 33 6.76 4.14 6.49
CA TYR A 33 5.72 3.41 5.76
C TYR A 33 5.96 3.32 4.26
N GLY A 34 7.07 3.89 3.78
CA GLY A 34 7.38 3.88 2.35
C GLY A 34 6.25 4.50 1.54
N LEU A 35 5.72 5.64 2.01
CA LEU A 35 4.73 6.44 1.29
C LEU A 35 5.41 7.10 0.07
N ALA A 36 5.94 6.28 -0.83
CA ALA A 36 6.20 6.69 -2.18
C ALA A 36 4.86 7.14 -2.78
N PRO A 37 4.85 8.17 -3.66
CA PRO A 37 3.66 8.47 -4.43
C PRO A 37 3.13 7.18 -5.02
N ALA A 38 1.84 6.89 -4.79
CA ALA A 38 1.22 5.66 -5.24
C ALA A 38 1.63 5.45 -6.70
N ALA A 39 2.33 4.33 -6.97
CA ALA A 39 2.71 4.00 -8.33
C ALA A 39 1.46 4.14 -9.20
N PRO A 40 1.56 4.79 -10.37
CA PRO A 40 0.40 5.02 -11.21
C PRO A 40 -0.33 3.69 -11.38
N ARG A 41 -1.63 3.68 -11.07
CA ARG A 41 -2.44 2.47 -11.21
C ARG A 41 -2.30 2.00 -12.64
N LEU A 42 -1.69 0.84 -12.82
CA LEU A 42 -1.55 0.24 -14.14
C LEU A 42 -2.96 -0.05 -14.66
N THR A 43 -3.18 0.20 -15.95
CA THR A 43 -4.30 -0.41 -16.66
C THR A 43 -4.12 -1.93 -16.63
N THR A 44 -5.19 -2.70 -16.84
CA THR A 44 -5.07 -4.18 -16.94
C THR A 44 -4.00 -4.58 -17.95
N GLN A 45 -3.93 -3.87 -19.08
CA GLN A 45 -2.91 -4.10 -20.10
C GLN A 45 -1.49 -3.81 -19.59
N GLY A 46 -1.27 -2.66 -18.93
CA GLY A 46 0.04 -2.30 -18.38
C GLY A 46 0.48 -3.21 -17.23
N PHE A 47 -0.46 -3.80 -16.50
CA PHE A 47 -0.17 -4.85 -15.52
C PHE A 47 0.32 -6.12 -16.22
N ILE A 48 -0.43 -6.62 -17.22
CA ILE A 48 -0.04 -7.83 -17.97
C ILE A 48 1.33 -7.64 -18.61
N GLU A 49 1.59 -6.53 -19.29
CA GLU A 49 2.89 -6.27 -19.94
C GLU A 49 4.06 -6.21 -18.94
N ARG A 50 3.84 -5.65 -17.75
CA ARG A 50 4.87 -5.56 -16.71
C ARG A 50 5.21 -6.92 -16.10
N PHE A 51 4.23 -7.80 -15.97
CA PHE A 51 4.38 -9.05 -15.22
C PHE A 51 4.40 -10.31 -16.11
N ALA A 52 4.05 -10.21 -17.39
CA ALA A 52 4.16 -11.32 -18.35
C ALA A 52 5.62 -11.78 -18.45
N GLY A 53 5.86 -13.08 -18.24
CA GLY A 53 7.20 -13.66 -18.24
C GLY A 53 8.05 -13.34 -17.00
N SER A 54 7.53 -12.60 -16.02
CA SER A 54 8.17 -12.43 -14.70
C SER A 54 7.89 -13.60 -13.74
N LEU A 55 6.86 -14.38 -14.05
CA LEU A 55 6.57 -15.63 -13.38
C LEU A 55 7.53 -16.68 -13.95
N GLY A 56 8.26 -17.37 -13.06
CA GLY A 56 9.23 -18.40 -13.47
C GLY A 56 8.55 -19.57 -14.18
N GLU A 57 9.34 -20.43 -14.84
CA GLU A 57 8.83 -21.61 -15.55
C GLU A 57 8.08 -22.59 -14.62
N ASP A 58 8.34 -22.52 -13.31
CA ASP A 58 7.65 -23.32 -12.28
C ASP A 58 6.30 -22.71 -11.83
N PHE A 59 5.86 -21.58 -12.41
CA PHE A 59 4.57 -21.01 -12.09
C PHE A 59 3.46 -21.75 -12.87
N PRO A 60 2.48 -22.36 -12.19
CA PRO A 60 1.45 -23.17 -12.84
C PRO A 60 0.60 -22.31 -13.79
N ASP A 61 0.48 -22.75 -15.03
CA ASP A 61 -0.33 -22.14 -16.09
C ASP A 61 -1.72 -22.76 -16.22
N ASP A 62 -1.99 -23.82 -15.46
CA ASP A 62 -3.17 -24.67 -15.50
C ASP A 62 -4.06 -24.57 -14.24
N VAL A 63 -3.88 -23.53 -13.42
CA VAL A 63 -4.64 -23.33 -12.18
C VAL A 63 -6.15 -23.32 -12.47
N ASP A 64 -6.85 -24.31 -11.93
CA ASP A 64 -8.31 -24.47 -12.04
C ASP A 64 -9.00 -24.53 -10.67
N ALA A 65 -10.29 -24.87 -10.67
CA ALA A 65 -11.10 -24.91 -9.45
C ALA A 65 -10.64 -25.99 -8.45
N ALA A 66 -9.91 -27.02 -8.90
CA ALA A 66 -9.36 -28.07 -8.07
C ALA A 66 -8.11 -27.61 -7.29
N ASP A 67 -7.37 -26.64 -7.81
CA ASP A 67 -6.18 -26.06 -7.15
C ASP A 67 -6.54 -25.07 -6.03
N LEU A 68 -7.76 -24.56 -6.04
CA LEU A 68 -8.22 -23.62 -5.02
C LEU A 68 -8.42 -24.35 -3.68
N GLY A 69 -7.83 -23.79 -2.63
CA GLY A 69 -8.07 -24.24 -1.25
C GLY A 69 -9.56 -24.24 -0.93
N ARG A 70 -10.05 -25.33 -0.33
CA ARG A 70 -11.43 -25.39 0.16
C ARG A 70 -11.51 -24.65 1.48
N ASP A 71 -12.45 -23.72 1.58
CA ASP A 71 -12.80 -23.08 2.85
C ASP A 71 -13.28 -24.17 3.82
N ALA A 72 -12.41 -24.55 4.75
CA ALA A 72 -12.74 -25.46 5.83
C ALA A 72 -12.96 -24.64 7.11
N PRO A 73 -13.99 -24.96 7.92
CA PRO A 73 -14.09 -24.43 9.26
C PRO A 73 -12.80 -24.74 10.02
N ARG A 74 -12.33 -23.80 10.83
CA ARG A 74 -11.26 -24.10 11.79
C ARG A 74 -11.75 -25.20 12.72
N GLU A 75 -10.87 -26.16 13.05
CA GLU A 75 -11.21 -27.20 14.02
C GLU A 75 -11.69 -26.56 15.33
N SER A 76 -12.74 -27.13 15.92
CA SER A 76 -13.21 -26.73 17.23
C SER A 76 -12.12 -27.04 18.25
N LEU A 77 -11.72 -26.03 19.02
CA LEU A 77 -10.90 -26.17 20.22
C LEU A 77 -11.78 -26.80 21.32
N GLU A 78 -12.00 -28.10 21.27
CA GLU A 78 -12.48 -28.87 22.43
C GLU A 78 -11.34 -29.16 23.40
#